data_AF-A0A7J5DFJ9-F1
#
_entry.id   AF-A0A7J5DFJ9-F1
#
_cell.length_a   1.000
_cell.length_b   1.000
_cell.length_c   1.000
_cell.angle_alpha   90.00
_cell.angle_beta   90.00
_cell.angle_gamma   90.00
#
_symmetry.space_group_name_H-M   'P 1'
#
loop_
_entity.id
_entity.type
_entity.pdbx_description
1 polymer ?
#
loop_
_entity_poly.entity_id
_entity_poly.type
_entity_poly.pdbx_seq_one_letter_code
_entity_poly.pdbx_strand_id
1 'polypeptide(L)'
;MTMPHHALDITLTRALTPAEFHRAARTMPLAANHDTTRLLALVHAKTPNKALNRLRRQMGGRLPIDVITTHYPDPYGQILLNVTFSPAALEAAAEQARRPPHLFVQEAVHQALTRHAVEEADRLDRALQHLLAGTTPSQLLAALGRALTHPTGAASC
;
A
#
# COMPACT_ATOMS: atom_id res chain seq x y z
N MET A 1 -2.27 -2.06 33.25
CA MET A 1 -1.71 -2.44 31.94
C MET A 1 -2.02 -1.32 30.97
N THR A 2 -1.02 -0.58 30.49
CA THR A 2 -1.21 0.43 29.45
C THR A 2 -1.55 -0.29 28.14
N MET A 3 -2.65 0.08 27.50
CA MET A 3 -3.00 -0.46 26.20
C MET A 3 -2.29 0.40 25.12
N PRO A 4 -1.61 -0.22 24.14
CA PRO A 4 -0.85 0.52 23.15
C PRO A 4 -1.77 1.17 22.10
N HIS A 5 -1.26 2.24 21.49
CA HIS A 5 -1.82 2.80 20.26
C HIS A 5 -1.11 2.17 19.06
N HIS A 6 -1.87 1.81 18.04
CA HIS A 6 -1.36 1.27 16.79
C HIS A 6 -1.66 2.26 15.66
N ALA A 7 -0.62 2.67 14.93
CA ALA A 7 -0.74 3.45 13.70
C ALA A 7 -1.12 2.53 12.54
N LEU A 8 -2.22 2.86 11.88
CA LEU A 8 -2.79 2.09 10.78
C LEU A 8 -2.97 2.98 9.56
N ASP A 9 -2.50 2.51 8.41
CA ASP A 9 -2.78 3.12 7.11
C ASP A 9 -4.05 2.50 6.51
N ILE A 10 -4.86 3.33 5.86
CA ILE A 10 -6.08 2.95 5.19
C ILE A 10 -5.96 3.40 3.74
N THR A 11 -5.98 2.46 2.81
CA THR A 11 -6.10 2.75 1.38
C THR A 11 -7.57 2.66 0.98
N LEU A 12 -8.02 3.62 0.18
CA LEU A 12 -9.39 3.71 -0.28
C LEU A 12 -9.51 3.37 -1.76
N THR A 13 -10.64 2.79 -2.17
CA THR A 13 -10.90 2.50 -3.59
C THR A 13 -11.19 3.75 -4.41
N ARG A 14 -11.51 4.87 -3.75
CA ARG A 14 -11.68 6.20 -4.35
C ARG A 14 -11.35 7.29 -3.34
N ALA A 15 -11.06 8.48 -3.84
CA ALA A 15 -10.93 9.68 -3.02
C ALA A 15 -12.22 9.97 -2.22
N LEU A 16 -12.05 10.54 -1.03
CA LEU A 16 -13.16 11.00 -0.20
C LEU A 16 -13.55 12.42 -0.56
N THR A 17 -14.85 12.67 -0.52
CA THR A 17 -15.33 14.04 -0.44
C THR A 17 -15.02 14.64 0.93
N PRO A 18 -14.87 15.97 1.04
CA PRO A 18 -14.66 16.64 2.34
C PRO A 18 -15.73 16.27 3.37
N ALA A 19 -16.99 16.12 2.95
CA ALA A 19 -18.10 15.77 3.84
C ALA A 19 -17.99 14.33 4.37
N GLU A 20 -17.59 13.37 3.54
CA GLU A 20 -17.33 11.99 3.94
C GLU A 20 -16.17 11.93 4.94
N PHE A 21 -15.07 12.66 4.65
CA PHE A 21 -13.93 12.75 5.55
C PHE A 21 -14.33 13.37 6.92
N HIS A 22 -15.03 14.49 6.93
CA HIS A 22 -15.48 15.12 8.18
C HIS A 22 -16.41 14.20 8.99
N ARG A 23 -17.28 13.42 8.32
CA ARG A 23 -18.13 12.43 8.99
C ARG A 23 -17.30 11.29 9.59
N ALA A 24 -16.31 10.81 8.86
CA ALA A 24 -15.40 9.77 9.31
C ALA A 24 -14.55 10.23 10.51
N ALA A 25 -13.98 11.43 10.43
CA ALA A 25 -13.16 12.03 11.48
C ALA A 25 -13.91 12.26 12.81
N ARG A 26 -15.25 12.37 12.77
CA ARG A 26 -16.09 12.41 13.99
C ARG A 26 -16.17 11.07 14.72
N THR A 27 -15.88 9.96 14.05
CA THR A 27 -15.92 8.61 14.65
C THR A 27 -14.58 8.25 15.29
N MET A 28 -13.48 8.64 14.64
CA MET A 28 -12.13 8.49 15.16
C MET A 28 -11.20 9.53 14.52
N PRO A 29 -10.11 9.94 15.20
CA PRO A 29 -9.11 10.79 14.61
C PRO A 29 -8.48 10.15 13.37
N LEU A 30 -8.50 10.89 12.25
CA LEU A 30 -7.96 10.49 10.96
C LEU A 30 -7.16 11.64 10.37
N ALA A 31 -6.04 11.33 9.74
CA ALA A 31 -5.32 12.25 8.87
C ALA A 31 -5.42 11.74 7.42
N ALA A 32 -5.64 12.62 6.46
CA ALA A 32 -5.68 12.27 5.04
C ALA A 32 -4.39 12.71 4.33
N ASN A 33 -3.99 11.96 3.30
CA ASN A 33 -3.01 12.44 2.33
C ASN A 33 -3.64 13.49 1.40
N HIS A 34 -2.81 14.11 0.55
CA HIS A 34 -3.22 15.21 -0.33
C HIS A 34 -4.41 14.87 -1.24
N ASP A 35 -4.42 13.68 -1.86
CA ASP A 35 -5.48 13.26 -2.78
C ASP A 35 -6.67 12.58 -2.07
N THR A 36 -6.63 12.47 -0.74
CA THR A 36 -7.65 11.81 0.10
C THR A 36 -7.95 10.35 -0.25
N THR A 37 -7.03 9.66 -0.91
CA THR A 37 -7.12 8.22 -1.19
C THR A 37 -6.46 7.37 -0.11
N ARG A 38 -5.65 7.98 0.76
CA ARG A 38 -5.00 7.33 1.89
C ARG A 38 -5.27 8.09 3.18
N LEU A 39 -5.60 7.34 4.23
CA LEU A 39 -5.80 7.88 5.56
C LEU A 39 -4.87 7.20 6.57
N LEU A 40 -4.44 7.94 7.59
CA LEU A 40 -3.73 7.42 8.75
C LEU A 40 -4.63 7.52 9.98
N ALA A 41 -4.67 6.45 10.78
CA ALA A 41 -5.46 6.36 12.01
C ALA A 41 -4.60 5.85 13.17
N LEU A 42 -4.84 6.37 14.38
CA LEU A 42 -4.31 5.81 15.62
C LEU A 42 -5.41 5.07 16.37
N VAL A 43 -5.25 3.76 16.52
CA VAL A 43 -6.26 2.90 17.14
C VAL A 43 -5.70 2.25 18.40
N HIS A 44 -6.40 2.49 19.51
CA HIS A 44 -6.07 1.89 20.80
C HIS A 44 -6.61 0.46 20.90
N ALA A 45 -5.71 -0.52 21.06
CA ALA A 45 -6.06 -1.93 21.19
C ALA A 45 -4.95 -2.74 21.89
N LYS A 46 -5.28 -3.95 22.37
CA LYS A 46 -4.31 -4.86 22.99
C LYS A 46 -3.26 -5.39 22.01
N THR A 47 -3.65 -5.58 20.75
CA THR A 47 -2.79 -6.13 19.70
C THR A 47 -3.06 -5.42 18.37
N PRO A 48 -2.09 -5.43 17.44
CA PRO A 48 -2.29 -4.89 16.09
C PRO A 48 -3.51 -5.50 15.39
N ASN A 49 -3.66 -6.83 15.41
CA ASN A 49 -4.83 -7.52 14.83
C ASN A 49 -6.18 -7.02 15.41
N LYS A 50 -6.23 -6.72 16.71
CA LYS A 50 -7.43 -6.14 17.32
C LYS A 50 -7.66 -4.70 16.87
N ALA A 51 -6.59 -3.93 16.65
CA ALA A 51 -6.65 -2.58 16.10
C ALA A 51 -7.23 -2.58 14.68
N LEU A 52 -6.71 -3.42 13.77
CA LEU A 52 -7.20 -3.52 12.39
C LEU A 52 -8.69 -3.94 12.37
N ASN A 53 -9.05 -4.97 13.12
CA ASN A 53 -10.44 -5.44 13.19
C ASN A 53 -11.38 -4.40 13.83
N ARG A 54 -10.90 -3.62 14.81
CA ARG A 54 -11.66 -2.51 15.39
C ARG A 54 -11.91 -1.42 14.34
N LEU A 55 -10.87 -1.01 13.63
CA LEU A 55 -10.97 -0.01 12.56
C LEU A 55 -11.96 -0.47 11.48
N ARG A 56 -11.79 -1.70 10.97
CA ARG A 56 -12.66 -2.27 9.94
C ARG A 56 -14.13 -2.28 10.38
N ARG A 57 -14.42 -2.68 11.62
CA ARG A 57 -15.80 -2.67 12.14
C ARG A 57 -16.38 -1.26 12.29
N GLN A 58 -15.58 -0.30 12.75
CA GLN A 58 -16.05 1.07 12.97
C GLN A 58 -16.22 1.84 11.65
N MET A 59 -15.38 1.56 10.66
CA MET A 59 -15.27 2.37 9.45
C MET A 59 -15.70 1.66 8.16
N GLY A 60 -15.83 0.33 8.15
CA GLY A 60 -16.09 -0.46 6.93
C GLY A 60 -17.41 -0.16 6.23
N GLY A 61 -18.43 0.31 6.95
CA GLY A 61 -19.68 0.79 6.36
C GLY A 61 -19.71 2.30 6.06
N ARG A 62 -18.64 3.03 6.40
CA ARG A 62 -18.57 4.50 6.30
C ARG A 62 -17.54 4.99 5.29
N LEU A 63 -16.53 4.17 5.01
CA LEU A 63 -15.44 4.49 4.11
C LEU A 63 -15.36 3.41 3.02
N PRO A 64 -14.99 3.78 1.78
CA PRO A 64 -14.72 2.84 0.70
C PRO A 64 -13.33 2.21 0.90
N ILE A 65 -13.16 1.46 1.99
CA ILE A 65 -11.87 0.89 2.40
C ILE A 65 -11.50 -0.28 1.50
N ASP A 66 -10.38 -0.17 0.83
CA ASP A 66 -9.73 -1.26 0.13
C ASP A 66 -8.95 -2.13 1.14
N VAL A 67 -7.77 -1.66 1.54
CA VAL A 67 -6.88 -2.32 2.49
C VAL A 67 -6.63 -1.46 3.73
N ILE A 68 -6.47 -2.12 4.88
CA ILE A 68 -5.94 -1.52 6.11
C ILE A 68 -4.62 -2.20 6.42
N THR A 69 -3.56 -1.43 6.67
CA THR A 69 -2.26 -1.97 7.04
C THR A 69 -1.75 -1.40 8.36
N THR A 70 -0.86 -2.12 9.04
CA THR A 70 -0.03 -1.49 10.07
C THR A 70 0.94 -0.52 9.40
N HIS A 71 1.06 0.68 9.95
CA HIS A 71 1.97 1.70 9.42
C HIS A 71 3.44 1.31 9.66
N TYR A 72 3.72 0.77 10.85
CA TYR A 72 5.04 0.26 11.19
C TYR A 72 5.10 -1.26 11.06
N PRO A 73 6.22 -1.80 10.55
CA PRO A 73 6.45 -3.24 10.58
C PRO A 73 6.64 -3.73 12.02
N ASP A 74 6.39 -5.02 12.22
CA ASP A 74 6.71 -5.73 13.44
C ASP A 74 8.23 -5.97 13.58
N PRO A 75 8.72 -6.57 14.69
CA PRO A 75 10.15 -6.85 14.87
C PRO A 75 10.77 -7.77 13.81
N TYR A 76 9.96 -8.48 13.02
CA TYR A 76 10.40 -9.34 11.92
C TYR A 76 10.32 -8.63 10.56
N GLY A 77 10.03 -7.33 10.54
CA GLY A 77 9.88 -6.55 9.30
C GLY A 77 8.52 -6.75 8.61
N GLN A 78 7.55 -7.40 9.25
CA GLN A 78 6.28 -7.73 8.61
C GLN A 78 5.21 -6.67 8.92
N ILE A 79 4.41 -6.33 7.91
CA ILE A 79 3.19 -5.54 8.10
C ILE A 79 1.97 -6.46 8.07
N LEU A 80 0.95 -6.11 8.84
CA LEU A 80 -0.33 -6.82 8.78
C LEU A 80 -1.22 -6.17 7.74
N LEU A 81 -1.85 -6.99 6.90
CA LEU A 81 -2.84 -6.56 5.94
C LEU A 81 -4.21 -7.07 6.36
N ASN A 82 -5.19 -6.18 6.40
CA ASN A 82 -6.60 -6.54 6.50
C ASN A 82 -7.26 -6.14 5.18
N VAL A 83 -7.57 -7.15 4.38
CA VAL A 83 -8.14 -7.07 3.04
C VAL A 83 -9.47 -7.82 3.00
N THR A 84 -10.35 -7.44 2.08
CA THR A 84 -11.65 -8.11 1.89
C THR A 84 -11.65 -8.86 0.58
N PHE A 85 -12.00 -10.14 0.62
CA PHE A 85 -12.19 -10.98 -0.57
C PHE A 85 -13.62 -11.49 -0.63
N SER A 86 -14.07 -11.87 -1.83
CA SER A 86 -15.25 -12.74 -1.96
C SER A 86 -14.94 -14.08 -1.27
N PRO A 87 -15.74 -14.51 -0.26
CA PRO A 87 -15.45 -15.74 0.49
C PRO A 87 -15.36 -16.96 -0.42
N ALA A 88 -16.31 -17.11 -1.35
CA ALA A 88 -16.38 -18.27 -2.23
C ALA A 88 -15.15 -18.43 -3.13
N ALA A 89 -14.62 -17.32 -3.67
CA ALA A 89 -13.44 -17.37 -4.53
C ALA A 89 -12.18 -17.69 -3.73
N LEU A 90 -12.05 -17.11 -2.53
CA LEU A 90 -10.90 -17.34 -1.66
C LEU A 90 -10.89 -18.77 -1.10
N GLU A 91 -12.03 -19.28 -0.65
CA GLU A 91 -12.16 -20.64 -0.11
C GLU A 91 -11.83 -21.68 -1.17
N ALA A 92 -12.41 -21.57 -2.37
CA ALA A 92 -12.14 -22.49 -3.48
C ALA A 92 -10.64 -22.49 -3.86
N ALA A 93 -10.01 -21.32 -3.95
CA ALA A 93 -8.59 -21.21 -4.28
C ALA A 93 -7.69 -21.78 -3.18
N ALA A 94 -8.02 -21.52 -1.91
CA ALA A 94 -7.27 -22.03 -0.76
C ALA A 94 -7.41 -23.56 -0.62
N GLU A 95 -8.60 -24.10 -0.87
CA GLU A 95 -8.87 -25.55 -0.89
C GLU A 95 -8.07 -26.24 -2.00
N GLN A 96 -8.09 -25.68 -3.22
CA GLN A 96 -7.30 -26.19 -4.34
C GLN A 96 -5.80 -26.20 -4.04
N ALA A 97 -5.31 -25.19 -3.30
CA ALA A 97 -3.93 -25.11 -2.85
C ALA A 97 -3.64 -25.96 -1.60
N ARG A 98 -4.65 -26.56 -0.96
CA ARG A 98 -4.56 -27.29 0.32
C ARG A 98 -3.92 -26.45 1.43
N ARG A 99 -4.26 -25.16 1.48
CA ARG A 99 -3.76 -24.21 2.47
C ARG A 99 -4.91 -23.53 3.20
N PRO A 100 -4.71 -23.12 4.46
CA PRO A 100 -5.60 -22.15 5.10
C PRO A 100 -5.68 -20.86 4.28
N PRO A 101 -6.86 -20.22 4.15
CA PRO A 101 -7.04 -19.02 3.32
C PRO A 101 -6.05 -17.89 3.57
N HIS A 102 -5.70 -17.63 4.85
CA HIS A 102 -4.76 -16.56 5.20
C HIS A 102 -3.33 -16.87 4.74
N LEU A 103 -2.88 -18.13 4.81
CA LEU A 103 -1.56 -18.54 4.31
C LEU A 103 -1.53 -18.53 2.79
N PHE A 104 -2.62 -18.97 2.14
CA PHE A 104 -2.73 -18.90 0.69
C PHE A 104 -2.58 -17.46 0.18
N VAL A 105 -3.32 -16.51 0.77
CA VAL A 105 -3.22 -15.08 0.39
C VAL A 105 -1.82 -14.55 0.66
N GLN A 106 -1.23 -14.88 1.83
CA GLN A 106 0.12 -14.45 2.16
C GLN A 106 1.13 -14.93 1.10
N GLU A 107 1.14 -16.23 0.78
CA GLU A 107 2.03 -16.81 -0.23
C GLU A 107 1.79 -16.18 -1.61
N ALA A 108 0.53 -16.01 -2.02
CA ALA A 108 0.18 -15.41 -3.29
C ALA A 108 0.68 -13.96 -3.42
N VAL A 109 0.54 -13.16 -2.35
CA VAL A 109 1.04 -11.78 -2.32
C VAL A 109 2.57 -11.76 -2.41
N HIS A 110 3.27 -12.61 -1.67
CA HIS A 110 4.73 -12.68 -1.75
C HIS A 110 5.20 -13.05 -3.16
N GLN A 111 4.58 -14.07 -3.78
CA GLN A 111 4.90 -14.48 -5.15
C GLN A 111 4.62 -13.37 -6.16
N ALA A 112 3.50 -12.64 -6.01
CA ALA A 112 3.16 -11.51 -6.87
C ALA A 112 4.18 -10.38 -6.73
N LEU A 113 4.62 -10.05 -5.51
CA LEU A 113 5.64 -9.05 -5.26
C LEU A 113 7.00 -9.45 -5.84
N THR A 114 7.43 -10.71 -5.67
CA THR A 114 8.67 -11.21 -6.27
C THR A 114 8.62 -11.13 -7.79
N ARG A 115 7.51 -11.55 -8.41
CA ARG A 115 7.33 -11.48 -9.85
C ARG A 115 7.39 -10.03 -10.34
N HIS A 116 6.66 -9.14 -9.67
CA HIS A 116 6.66 -7.72 -10.02
C HIS A 116 8.06 -7.09 -9.94
N ALA A 117 8.85 -7.42 -8.91
CA ALA A 117 10.21 -6.91 -8.79
C ALA A 117 11.12 -7.39 -9.94
N VAL A 118 11.00 -8.65 -10.35
CA VAL A 118 11.74 -9.18 -11.52
C VAL A 118 11.29 -8.49 -12.81
N GLU A 119 9.98 -8.38 -13.04
CA GLU A 119 9.44 -7.73 -14.25
C GLU A 119 9.85 -6.26 -14.36
N GLU A 120 9.90 -5.55 -13.22
CA GLU A 120 10.35 -4.16 -13.16
C GLU A 120 11.85 -4.04 -13.47
N ALA A 121 12.69 -4.92 -12.92
CA ALA A 121 14.12 -4.96 -13.24
C ALA A 121 14.33 -5.23 -14.74
N ASP A 122 13.66 -6.23 -15.31
CA ASP A 122 13.73 -6.55 -16.74
C ASP A 122 13.24 -5.41 -17.63
N ARG A 123 12.25 -4.64 -17.17
CA ARG A 123 11.77 -3.45 -17.88
C ARG A 123 12.84 -2.36 -17.89
N LEU A 124 13.45 -2.09 -16.75
CA LEU A 124 14.52 -1.09 -16.62
C LEU A 124 15.75 -1.47 -17.44
N ASP A 125 16.16 -2.73 -17.41
CA ASP A 125 17.30 -3.23 -18.19
C ASP A 125 17.06 -3.08 -19.69
N ARG A 126 15.86 -3.42 -20.18
CA ARG A 126 15.50 -3.20 -21.59
C ARG A 126 15.49 -1.73 -21.97
N ALA A 127 14.98 -0.86 -21.09
CA ALA A 127 15.00 0.59 -21.34
C ALA A 127 16.45 1.12 -21.41
N LEU A 128 17.33 0.65 -20.52
CA LEU A 128 18.74 1.03 -20.53
C LEU A 128 19.47 0.51 -21.77
N GLN A 129 19.24 -0.74 -22.17
CA GLN A 129 19.80 -1.30 -23.39
C GLN A 129 19.36 -0.51 -24.63
N HIS A 130 18.09 -0.12 -24.70
CA HIS A 130 17.59 0.71 -25.80
C HIS A 130 18.28 2.08 -25.86
N LEU A 131 18.48 2.72 -24.70
CA LEU A 131 19.21 3.99 -24.61
C LEU A 131 20.67 3.84 -25.04
N LEU A 132 21.34 2.77 -24.60
CA LEU A 132 22.75 2.50 -24.92
C LEU A 132 22.96 2.08 -26.38
N ALA A 133 21.97 1.46 -27.03
CA ALA A 133 22.04 1.13 -28.45
C ALA A 133 22.09 2.38 -29.34
N GLY A 134 21.43 3.47 -28.92
CA GLY A 134 21.36 4.73 -29.66
C GLY A 134 22.33 5.82 -29.19
N THR A 135 23.12 5.58 -28.14
CA THR A 135 23.88 6.64 -27.44
C THR A 135 25.23 6.12 -26.99
N THR A 136 26.28 6.95 -27.09
CA THR A 136 27.57 6.60 -26.48
C THR A 136 27.55 6.82 -24.96
N PRO A 137 28.39 6.12 -24.16
CA PRO A 137 28.43 6.32 -22.72
C PRO A 137 28.64 7.78 -22.29
N SER A 138 29.45 8.55 -23.02
CA SER A 138 29.69 9.97 -22.74
C SER A 138 28.46 10.85 -22.99
N GLN A 139 27.70 10.57 -24.06
CA GLN A 139 26.46 11.28 -24.36
C GLN A 139 25.36 10.96 -23.32
N LEU A 140 25.28 9.70 -22.87
CA LEU A 140 24.34 9.30 -21.82
C LEU A 140 24.67 9.98 -20.49
N LEU A 141 25.95 9.98 -20.07
CA LEU A 141 26.39 10.66 -18.85
C LEU A 141 26.14 12.18 -18.92
N ALA A 142 26.38 12.81 -20.07
CA ALA A 142 26.09 14.22 -20.26
C ALA A 142 24.57 14.51 -20.18
N ALA A 143 23.72 13.63 -20.74
CA ALA A 143 22.27 13.76 -20.67
C ALA A 143 21.74 13.57 -19.23
N LEU A 144 22.24 12.57 -18.50
CA LEU A 144 21.97 12.35 -17.08
C LEU A 144 22.38 13.55 -16.24
N GLY A 145 23.59 14.09 -16.46
CA GLY A 145 24.07 15.28 -15.77
C GLY A 145 23.13 16.48 -15.96
N ARG A 146 22.60 16.69 -17.17
CA ARG A 146 21.59 17.73 -17.44
C ARG A 146 20.26 17.43 -16.74
N ALA A 147 19.75 16.20 -16.86
CA ALA A 147 18.48 15.81 -16.27
C ALA A 147 18.46 15.93 -14.73
N LEU A 148 19.59 15.61 -14.07
CA LEU A 148 19.72 15.70 -12.61
C LEU A 148 19.97 17.12 -12.11
N THR A 149 20.47 18.02 -12.96
CA THR A 149 20.72 19.43 -12.60
C THR A 149 19.56 20.36 -12.95
N HIS A 150 18.65 19.92 -13.83
CA HIS A 150 17.35 20.57 -13.96
C HIS A 150 16.44 20.11 -12.80
N PRO A 151 15.92 21.01 -11.95
CA PRO A 151 14.88 20.64 -11.01
C PRO A 151 13.69 20.15 -11.83
N THR A 152 13.38 18.86 -11.73
CA THR A 152 12.12 18.29 -12.22
C THR A 152 10.98 19.08 -11.57
N GLY A 153 10.41 19.98 -12.37
CA GLY A 153 9.21 20.80 -12.14
C GLY A 153 8.70 20.87 -10.71
N ALA A 154 9.05 21.95 -10.01
CA ALA A 154 7.99 22.70 -9.36
C ALA A 154 7.01 23.08 -10.48
N ALA A 155 5.82 22.47 -10.48
CA ALA A 155 4.71 22.99 -11.27
C ALA A 155 4.55 24.46 -10.86
N SER A 156 4.80 25.38 -11.78
CA SER A 156 4.54 26.79 -11.59
C SER A 156 3.05 26.97 -11.35
N CYS A 157 2.68 27.36 -10.13
CA CYS A 157 1.40 27.99 -9.83
C CYS A 157 1.36 29.40 -10.43
#